data_AF-A0A2N1TM67-F1
#
_entry.id   AF-A0A2N1TM67-F1
#
_cell.length_a   1.000
_cell.length_b   1.000
_cell.length_c   1.000
_cell.angle_alpha   90.00
_cell.angle_beta   90.00
_cell.angle_gamma   90.00
#
_symmetry.space_group_name_H-M   'P 1'
#
loop_
_entity.id
_entity.type
_entity.pdbx_description
1 polymer ?
#
loop_
_entity_poly.entity_id
_entity_poly.type
_entity_poly.pdbx_seq_one_letter_code
_entity_poly.pdbx_strand_id
1 'polypeptide(L)'
;VADGIVGCYVTDFPDEEVIKTDKVIAIPHLGASTEESEENCAIMAAMQLMDFLENGNIKNSVNFPECSLDRSGKQRLTISNQNAPGMIEKITHFMADNKINIADMINKSRGNVAYNIIDLDSAISEDLVKKIGSTEGVLGVRML
;
A
#
# COMPACT_ATOMS: atom_id res chain seq x y z
N VAL A 1 -25.33 -32.76 -5.58
CA VAL A 1 -24.78 -34.00 -4.98
C VAL A 1 -25.89 -34.84 -4.38
N ALA A 2 -26.72 -34.26 -3.51
CA ALA A 2 -27.89 -34.93 -2.93
C ALA A 2 -28.83 -35.57 -3.97
N ASP A 3 -29.12 -34.87 -5.07
CA ASP A 3 -29.98 -35.39 -6.15
C ASP A 3 -29.30 -36.40 -7.08
N GLY A 4 -28.06 -36.80 -6.80
CA GLY A 4 -27.31 -37.78 -7.60
C GLY A 4 -26.76 -37.28 -8.94
N ILE A 5 -27.05 -36.03 -9.33
CA ILE A 5 -26.55 -35.40 -10.58
C ILE A 5 -25.03 -35.21 -10.54
N VAL A 6 -24.48 -34.89 -9.38
CA VAL A 6 -23.04 -34.65 -9.16
C VAL A 6 -22.47 -35.83 -8.37
N GLY A 7 -21.45 -36.49 -8.93
CA GLY A 7 -20.85 -37.70 -8.34
C GLY A 7 -20.01 -37.46 -7.08
N CYS A 8 -19.34 -36.31 -6.98
CA CYS A 8 -18.58 -35.87 -5.81
C CYS A 8 -18.44 -34.35 -5.86
N TYR A 9 -18.46 -33.68 -4.71
CA TYR A 9 -18.21 -32.24 -4.59
C TYR A 9 -17.07 -32.00 -3.61
N VAL A 10 -16.12 -31.15 -3.99
CA VAL A 10 -14.97 -30.80 -3.17
C VAL A 10 -15.03 -29.30 -2.92
N THR A 11 -14.96 -28.88 -1.66
CA THR A 11 -14.99 -27.46 -1.28
C THR A 11 -13.98 -27.16 -0.18
N ASP A 12 -13.39 -25.96 -0.25
CA ASP A 12 -12.52 -25.38 0.78
C ASP A 12 -13.23 -24.31 1.61
N PHE A 13 -14.53 -24.10 1.36
CA PHE A 13 -15.42 -23.21 2.09
C PHE A 13 -16.70 -23.96 2.49
N PRO A 14 -16.60 -24.95 3.37
CA PRO A 14 -17.78 -25.72 3.77
C PRO A 14 -18.69 -24.92 4.71
N ASP A 15 -19.99 -25.13 4.56
CA ASP A 15 -21.02 -24.69 5.52
C ASP A 15 -21.68 -25.89 6.22
N GLU A 16 -22.59 -25.64 7.16
CA GLU A 16 -23.24 -26.69 7.95
C GLU A 16 -24.04 -27.72 7.12
N GLU A 17 -24.62 -27.31 6.01
CA GLU A 17 -25.43 -28.20 5.16
C GLU A 17 -24.53 -29.06 4.27
N VAL A 18 -23.48 -28.44 3.74
CA VAL A 18 -22.50 -29.07 2.85
C VAL A 18 -21.71 -30.16 3.58
N ILE A 19 -21.31 -29.93 4.84
CA ILE A 19 -20.56 -30.94 5.64
C ILE A 19 -21.39 -32.20 5.91
N LYS A 20 -22.72 -32.08 5.99
CA LYS A 20 -23.63 -33.19 6.29
C LYS A 20 -24.03 -34.00 5.04
N THR A 21 -23.61 -33.56 3.86
CA THR A 21 -24.02 -34.18 2.59
C THR A 21 -23.04 -35.27 2.18
N ASP A 22 -23.56 -36.49 1.95
CA ASP A 22 -22.77 -37.61 1.44
C ASP A 22 -22.08 -37.26 0.11
N LYS A 23 -20.86 -37.79 -0.10
CA LYS A 23 -20.02 -37.53 -1.29
C LYS A 23 -19.56 -36.07 -1.42
N VAL A 24 -19.55 -35.33 -0.31
CA VAL A 24 -18.82 -34.07 -0.18
C VAL A 24 -17.48 -34.31 0.51
N ILE A 25 -16.41 -33.76 -0.04
CA ILE A 25 -15.10 -33.60 0.61
C ILE A 25 -14.98 -32.14 1.02
N ALA A 26 -15.15 -31.88 2.31
CA ALA A 26 -15.01 -30.57 2.92
C ALA A 26 -13.61 -30.40 3.50
N ILE A 27 -12.88 -29.38 3.04
CA ILE A 27 -11.55 -28.99 3.52
C ILE A 27 -11.71 -27.68 4.30
N PRO A 28 -11.12 -27.52 5.51
CA PRO A 28 -11.38 -26.36 6.36
C PRO A 28 -10.52 -25.15 5.98
N HIS A 29 -10.71 -24.63 4.78
CA HIS A 29 -10.00 -23.46 4.24
C HIS A 29 -8.47 -23.58 4.29
N LEU A 30 -7.95 -24.72 3.84
CA LEU A 30 -6.52 -25.06 3.88
C LEU A 30 -5.83 -24.95 2.52
N GLY A 31 -6.48 -24.38 1.50
CA GLY A 31 -5.97 -24.33 0.13
C GLY A 31 -4.57 -23.70 0.00
N ALA A 32 -4.21 -22.78 0.91
CA ALA A 32 -2.87 -22.16 0.97
C ALA A 32 -2.13 -22.45 2.29
N SER A 33 -2.60 -23.39 3.10
CA SER A 33 -1.98 -23.73 4.39
C SER A 33 -0.86 -24.74 4.21
N THR A 34 0.20 -24.32 3.52
CA THR A 34 1.42 -25.10 3.32
C THR A 34 2.64 -24.32 3.81
N GLU A 35 3.70 -25.02 4.22
CA GLU A 35 4.94 -24.39 4.69
C GLU A 35 5.54 -23.46 3.61
N GLU A 36 5.48 -23.85 2.34
CA GLU A 36 5.96 -23.05 1.22
C GLU A 36 5.13 -21.78 1.01
N SER A 37 3.81 -21.87 1.23
CA SER A 37 2.91 -20.72 1.09
C SER A 37 3.16 -19.71 2.22
N GLU A 38 3.35 -20.19 3.44
CA GLU A 38 3.70 -19.36 4.60
C GLU A 38 5.05 -18.66 4.41
N GLU A 39 6.08 -19.39 3.98
CA GLU A 39 7.41 -18.82 3.71
C GLU A 39 7.34 -17.73 2.64
N ASN A 40 6.69 -17.99 1.51
CA ASN A 40 6.55 -17.02 0.43
C ASN A 40 5.77 -15.77 0.87
N CYS A 41 4.67 -15.96 1.62
CA CYS A 41 3.89 -14.83 2.13
C CYS A 41 4.69 -14.00 3.14
N ALA A 42 5.44 -14.65 4.03
CA ALA A 42 6.29 -13.97 5.01
C ALA A 42 7.39 -13.14 4.34
N ILE A 43 8.09 -13.72 3.36
CA ILE A 43 9.12 -13.02 2.57
C ILE A 43 8.50 -11.83 1.84
N MET A 44 7.37 -12.04 1.15
CA MET A 44 6.68 -10.98 0.42
C MET A 44 6.30 -9.81 1.33
N ALA A 45 5.66 -10.11 2.48
CA ALA A 45 5.22 -9.10 3.44
C ALA A 45 6.42 -8.33 4.02
N ALA A 46 7.50 -9.04 4.38
CA ALA A 46 8.72 -8.42 4.88
C ALA A 46 9.36 -7.50 3.84
N MET A 47 9.50 -7.95 2.59
CA MET A 47 10.06 -7.16 1.50
C MET A 47 9.22 -5.90 1.20
N GLN A 48 7.90 -6.02 1.18
CA GLN A 48 7.00 -4.88 0.97
C GLN A 48 7.07 -3.87 2.12
N LEU A 49 7.16 -4.37 3.37
CA LEU A 49 7.30 -3.50 4.54
C LEU A 49 8.66 -2.77 4.53
N MET A 50 9.75 -3.47 4.20
CA MET A 50 11.07 -2.84 4.05
C MET A 50 11.05 -1.77 2.95
N ASP A 51 10.51 -2.07 1.76
CA ASP A 51 10.46 -1.11 0.65
C ASP A 51 9.60 0.13 1.00
N PHE A 52 8.51 -0.04 1.75
CA PHE A 52 7.73 1.07 2.29
C PHE A 52 8.49 1.89 3.34
N LEU A 53 9.21 1.22 4.26
CA LEU A 53 9.93 1.91 5.32
C LEU A 53 11.14 2.67 4.79
N GLU A 54 11.88 2.10 3.83
CA GLU A 54 13.13 2.65 3.32
C GLU A 54 12.95 3.57 2.12
N ASN A 55 12.02 3.24 1.21
CA ASN A 55 11.84 3.96 -0.05
C ASN A 55 10.44 4.58 -0.19
N GLY A 56 9.51 4.27 0.71
CA GLY A 56 8.16 4.77 0.65
C GLY A 56 7.28 4.10 -0.41
N ASN A 57 7.77 3.06 -1.08
CA ASN A 57 7.03 2.35 -2.11
C ASN A 57 5.92 1.49 -1.48
N ILE A 58 4.76 1.47 -2.12
CA ILE A 58 3.58 0.75 -1.66
C ILE A 58 3.13 -0.16 -2.80
N LYS A 59 3.16 -1.47 -2.56
CA LYS A 59 2.75 -2.53 -3.49
C LYS A 59 1.71 -3.41 -2.80
N ASN A 60 0.72 -3.89 -3.56
CA ASN A 60 -0.33 -4.80 -3.08
C ASN A 60 -1.07 -4.27 -1.85
N SER A 61 -1.29 -2.95 -1.79
CA SER A 61 -1.97 -2.37 -0.63
C SER A 61 -3.47 -2.65 -0.70
N VAL A 62 -4.01 -3.24 0.36
CA VAL A 62 -5.44 -3.53 0.46
C VAL A 62 -6.27 -2.29 0.82
N ASN A 63 -5.66 -1.23 1.36
CA ASN A 63 -6.36 -0.07 1.91
C ASN A 63 -5.74 1.30 1.59
N PHE A 64 -4.65 1.36 0.82
CA PHE A 64 -3.92 2.59 0.51
C PHE A 64 -3.63 2.70 -0.99
N PRO A 65 -3.27 3.89 -1.53
CA PRO A 65 -2.83 4.01 -2.92
C PRO A 65 -1.54 3.24 -3.17
N GLU A 66 -1.51 2.45 -4.23
CA GLU A 66 -0.29 1.79 -4.70
C GLU A 66 0.58 2.79 -5.45
N CYS A 67 1.86 2.86 -5.10
CA CYS A 67 2.76 3.91 -5.55
C CYS A 67 4.20 3.42 -5.49
N SER A 68 4.92 3.46 -6.61
CA SER A 68 6.31 3.06 -6.70
C SER A 68 7.08 4.09 -7.50
N LEU A 69 8.20 4.56 -6.97
CA LEU A 69 9.11 5.48 -7.63
C LEU A 69 10.54 5.01 -7.37
N ASP A 70 11.30 4.76 -8.44
CA ASP A 70 12.72 4.48 -8.32
C ASP A 70 13.44 5.66 -7.68
N ARG A 71 14.49 5.39 -6.91
CA ARG A 71 15.13 6.44 -6.11
C ARG A 71 15.95 7.35 -7.00
N SER A 72 15.63 8.64 -6.94
CA SER A 72 16.33 9.73 -7.61
C SER A 72 16.63 10.85 -6.62
N GLY A 73 17.48 11.80 -7.01
CA GLY A 73 17.84 12.93 -6.15
C GLY A 73 18.64 12.54 -4.90
N LYS A 74 18.62 13.42 -3.90
CA LYS A 74 19.40 13.31 -2.64
C LYS A 74 18.55 13.03 -1.41
N GLN A 75 17.29 13.47 -1.40
CA GLN A 75 16.37 13.30 -0.28
C GLN A 75 15.00 12.92 -0.81
N ARG A 76 14.34 11.96 -0.16
CA ARG A 76 12.96 11.59 -0.48
C ARG A 76 12.02 12.07 0.60
N LEU A 77 10.88 12.61 0.18
CA LEU A 77 9.73 12.88 1.01
C LEU A 77 8.58 11.96 0.60
N THR A 78 7.86 11.44 1.58
CA THR A 78 6.55 10.86 1.33
C THR A 78 5.49 11.59 2.10
N ILE A 79 4.39 11.90 1.42
CA ILE A 79 3.31 12.72 1.96
C ILE A 79 1.99 12.01 1.70
N SER A 80 1.29 11.68 2.76
CA SER A 80 -0.10 11.26 2.72
C SER A 80 -1.01 12.46 2.98
N ASN A 81 -2.05 12.63 2.19
CA ASN A 81 -2.98 13.75 2.28
C ASN A 81 -4.40 13.34 1.89
N GLN A 82 -5.38 14.16 2.25
CA GLN A 82 -6.74 14.05 1.72
C GLN A 82 -6.72 14.24 0.21
N ASN A 83 -7.47 13.41 -0.51
CA ASN A 83 -7.62 13.53 -1.95
C ASN A 83 -8.57 14.68 -2.30
N ALA A 84 -8.06 15.90 -2.23
CA ALA A 84 -8.79 17.14 -2.50
C ALA A 84 -8.05 18.02 -3.53
N PRO A 85 -8.78 18.81 -4.34
CA PRO A 85 -8.17 19.76 -5.27
C PRO A 85 -7.18 20.70 -4.59
N GLY A 86 -6.06 20.98 -5.27
CA GLY A 86 -5.02 21.90 -4.80
C GLY A 86 -4.01 21.30 -3.82
N MET A 87 -4.11 20.03 -3.38
CA MET A 87 -3.12 19.50 -2.42
C MET A 87 -1.72 19.37 -3.00
N ILE A 88 -1.60 18.92 -4.25
CA ILE A 88 -0.31 18.83 -4.94
C ILE A 88 0.31 20.23 -5.07
N GLU A 89 -0.49 21.23 -5.42
CA GLU A 89 -0.03 22.63 -5.48
C GLU A 89 0.48 23.10 -4.12
N LYS A 90 -0.32 22.95 -3.05
CA LYS A 90 0.09 23.33 -1.68
C LYS A 90 1.41 22.68 -1.28
N ILE A 91 1.57 21.39 -1.56
CA ILE A 91 2.78 20.62 -1.24
C ILE A 91 3.99 21.14 -2.04
N THR A 92 3.84 21.26 -3.35
CA THR A 92 4.94 21.68 -4.24
C THR A 92 5.33 23.15 -4.04
N HIS A 93 4.40 23.98 -3.56
CA HIS A 93 4.67 25.39 -3.26
C HIS A 93 5.71 25.55 -2.13
N PHE A 94 5.71 24.67 -1.12
CA PHE A 94 6.75 24.66 -0.08
C PHE A 94 8.15 24.48 -0.68
N MET A 95 8.29 23.65 -1.71
CA MET A 95 9.57 23.37 -2.36
C MET A 95 10.00 24.60 -3.17
N ALA A 96 9.07 25.21 -3.91
CA ALA A 96 9.31 26.44 -4.66
C ALA A 96 9.76 27.60 -3.76
N ASP A 97 9.08 27.84 -2.63
CA ASP A 97 9.39 28.94 -1.70
C ASP A 97 10.77 28.80 -1.06
N ASN A 98 11.21 27.56 -0.85
CA ASN A 98 12.52 27.25 -0.30
C ASN A 98 13.58 27.02 -1.39
N LYS A 99 13.25 27.25 -2.67
CA LYS A 99 14.13 27.08 -3.83
C LYS A 99 14.73 25.67 -3.93
N ILE A 100 13.94 24.65 -3.61
CA ILE A 100 14.32 23.24 -3.69
C ILE A 100 13.78 22.67 -5.01
N ASN A 101 14.67 22.04 -5.80
CA ASN A 101 14.26 21.36 -7.03
C ASN A 101 13.69 19.96 -6.73
N ILE A 102 12.61 19.61 -7.42
CA ILE A 102 12.03 18.26 -7.42
C ILE A 102 12.69 17.47 -8.55
N ALA A 103 13.39 16.40 -8.20
CA ALA A 103 14.06 15.51 -9.15
C ALA A 103 13.06 14.61 -9.87
N ASP A 104 12.16 13.99 -9.10
CA ASP A 104 11.07 13.16 -9.59
C ASP A 104 9.92 13.17 -8.59
N MET A 105 8.70 12.91 -9.06
CA MET A 105 7.52 12.89 -8.22
C MET A 105 6.45 11.99 -8.81
N ILE A 106 5.80 11.22 -7.94
CA ILE A 106 4.58 10.49 -8.27
C ILE A 106 3.50 10.79 -7.23
N ASN A 107 2.27 10.94 -7.71
CA ASN A 107 1.07 11.02 -6.89
C ASN A 107 0.10 9.92 -7.31
N LYS A 108 -0.46 9.22 -6.32
CA LYS A 108 -1.52 8.23 -6.51
C LYS A 108 -2.59 8.43 -5.45
N SER A 109 -3.85 8.20 -5.83
CA SER A 109 -5.00 8.35 -4.94
C SER A 109 -5.89 7.12 -4.93
N ARG A 110 -6.60 6.93 -3.82
CA ARG A 110 -7.57 5.86 -3.61
C ARG A 110 -8.65 6.36 -2.66
N GLY A 111 -9.86 6.55 -3.20
CA GLY A 111 -10.95 7.17 -2.46
C GLY A 111 -10.57 8.55 -1.95
N ASN A 112 -10.66 8.74 -0.63
CA ASN A 112 -10.45 10.05 0.02
C ASN A 112 -8.99 10.32 0.41
N VAL A 113 -8.05 9.43 0.07
CA VAL A 113 -6.63 9.57 0.41
C VAL A 113 -5.76 9.60 -0.84
N ALA A 114 -4.74 10.44 -0.83
CA ALA A 114 -3.67 10.48 -1.80
C ALA A 114 -2.31 10.29 -1.10
N TYR A 115 -1.36 9.74 -1.84
CA TYR A 115 -0.01 9.50 -1.41
C TYR A 115 0.96 9.98 -2.49
N ASN A 116 1.99 10.69 -2.04
CA ASN A 116 3.00 11.30 -2.87
C ASN A 116 4.36 10.73 -2.47
N ILE A 117 5.17 10.40 -3.45
CA ILE A 117 6.61 10.20 -3.29
C ILE A 117 7.28 11.33 -4.08
N ILE A 118 8.13 12.11 -3.41
CA ILE A 118 8.78 13.30 -3.98
C ILE A 118 10.27 13.20 -3.70
N ASP A 119 11.06 13.11 -4.75
CA ASP A 119 12.52 13.16 -4.69
C ASP A 119 13.02 14.57 -4.91
N LEU A 120 13.99 14.99 -4.11
CA LEU A 120 14.53 16.35 -4.09
C LEU A 120 16.03 16.33 -4.32
N ASP A 121 16.56 17.33 -5.01
CA ASP A 121 18.00 17.44 -5.32
C ASP A 121 18.87 17.94 -4.16
N SER A 122 18.25 18.29 -3.04
CA SER A 122 18.91 18.78 -1.84
C SER A 122 18.27 18.23 -0.57
N ALA A 123 19.06 18.16 0.49
CA ALA A 123 18.52 17.93 1.83
C ALA A 123 17.57 19.07 2.23
N ILE A 124 16.63 18.75 3.12
CA ILE A 124 15.65 19.69 3.67
C ILE A 124 15.74 19.69 5.18
N SER A 125 15.30 20.78 5.82
CA SER A 125 15.29 20.86 7.28
C SER A 125 14.07 20.16 7.88
N GLU A 126 14.23 19.63 9.09
CA GLU A 126 13.11 19.07 9.86
C GLU A 126 11.99 20.10 10.09
N ASP A 127 12.33 21.39 10.17
CA ASP A 127 11.35 22.46 10.33
C ASP A 127 10.44 22.60 9.11
N LEU A 128 11.00 22.42 7.90
CA LEU A 128 10.18 22.42 6.68
C LEU A 128 9.25 21.21 6.66
N VAL A 129 9.75 20.02 7.06
CA VAL A 129 8.93 18.80 7.17
C VAL A 129 7.77 18.99 8.14
N LYS A 130 8.03 19.60 9.32
CA LYS A 130 6.99 19.91 10.32
C LYS A 130 5.96 20.91 9.78
N LYS A 131 6.39 21.93 9.02
CA LYS A 131 5.47 22.89 8.38
C LYS A 131 4.56 22.22 7.36
N ILE A 132 5.11 21.35 6.49
CA ILE A 132 4.31 20.57 5.54
C ILE A 132 3.31 19.70 6.31
N GLY A 133 3.76 18.99 7.35
CA GLY A 133 2.92 18.14 8.18
C GLY A 133 1.80 18.89 8.94
N SER A 134 1.95 20.19 9.16
CA SER A 134 0.94 21.04 9.80
C SER A 134 -0.07 21.66 8.81
N THR A 135 0.08 21.38 7.52
CA THR A 135 -0.81 21.93 6.48
C THR A 135 -2.16 21.23 6.50
N GLU A 136 -3.24 21.99 6.40
CA GLU A 136 -4.59 21.45 6.34
C GLU A 136 -4.74 20.44 5.19
N GLY A 137 -5.24 19.26 5.52
CA GLY A 137 -5.43 18.16 4.58
C GLY A 137 -4.22 17.20 4.48
N VAL A 138 -3.06 17.54 5.04
CA VAL A 138 -1.94 16.59 5.18
C VAL A 138 -2.21 15.65 6.34
N LEU A 139 -2.04 14.35 6.10
CA LEU A 139 -2.28 13.27 7.07
C LEU A 139 -0.98 12.78 7.72
N GLY A 140 0.14 12.88 6.99
CA GLY A 140 1.44 12.46 7.49
C GLY A 140 2.55 12.71 6.48
N VAL A 141 3.74 13.02 6.99
CA VAL A 141 4.95 13.28 6.21
C VAL A 141 6.09 12.43 6.75
N ARG A 142 6.86 11.81 5.87
CA ARG A 142 8.08 11.09 6.22
C ARG A 142 9.23 11.60 5.37
N MET A 143 10.39 11.76 5.99
CA MET A 143 11.65 12.08 5.32
C MET A 143 12.49 10.80 5.28
N LEU A 144 12.88 10.38 4.06
CA LEU A 144 13.57 9.13 3.75
C LEU A 144 14.89 9.38 3.04
#